data_AF-A0A9D8IRD3-F1
#
_entry.id   AF-A0A9D8IRD3-F1
#
_cell.length_a   1.000
_cell.length_b   1.000
_cell.length_c   1.000
_cell.angle_alpha   90.00
_cell.angle_beta   90.00
_cell.angle_gamma   90.00
#
_symmetry.space_group_name_H-M   'P 1'
#
loop_
_entity.id
_entity.type
_entity.pdbx_description
1 polymer ?
#
loop_
_entity_poly.entity_id
_entity_poly.type
_entity_poly.pdbx_seq_one_letter_code
_entity_poly.pdbx_strand_id
1 'polypeptide(L)' 'MHCPDRVNVLLVGSGGREHALAWKLTQSPRLGRLWLD' A
#
# COMPACT_ATOMS: atom_id res chain seq x y z
N MET A 1 0.10 21.81 -7.62
CA MET A 1 -0.13 20.39 -7.27
C MET A 1 0.96 19.97 -6.30
N HIS A 2 0.63 19.78 -5.03
CA HIS A 2 1.57 19.33 -4.01
C HIS A 2 1.31 17.84 -3.78
N CYS A 3 2.26 16.98 -4.14
CA CYS A 3 2.15 15.55 -3.89
C CYS A 3 2.75 15.26 -2.51
N PRO A 4 2.03 14.56 -1.61
CA PRO A 4 2.55 14.28 -0.27
C PRO A 4 3.74 13.32 -0.34
N ASP A 5 4.73 13.53 0.54
CA ASP A 5 5.94 12.70 0.64
C ASP A 5 5.60 11.23 0.97
N ARG A 6 4.58 11.01 1.82
CA ARG A 6 4.11 9.66 2.20
C ARG A 6 2.60 9.50 2.13
N VAL A 7 2.17 8.27 1.81
CA VAL A 7 0.77 7.87 1.68
C VAL A 7 0.50 6.62 2.51
N ASN A 8 -0.53 6.67 3.34
CA ASN A 8 -1.00 5.49 4.08
C ASN A 8 -2.07 4.76 3.26
N VAL A 9 -2.06 3.42 3.29
CA VAL A 9 -2.90 2.57 2.45
C VAL A 9 -3.56 1.50 3.30
N LEU A 10 -4.88 1.38 3.19
CA LEU A 10 -5.64 0.23 3.68
C LEU A 10 -5.99 -0.64 2.47
N LEU A 11 -5.52 -1.88 2.47
CA LEU A 11 -5.82 -2.88 1.45
C LEU A 11 -6.84 -3.86 2.02
N VAL A 12 -8.03 -3.87 1.43
CA VAL A 12 -9.16 -4.70 1.87
C VAL A 12 -9.23 -5.94 0.99
N GLY A 13 -9.29 -7.11 1.63
CA GLY A 13 -9.33 -8.43 1.02
C GLY A 13 -8.16 -9.31 1.45
N SER A 14 -8.42 -10.62 1.51
CA SER A 14 -7.47 -11.64 1.98
C SER A 14 -7.01 -12.60 0.88
N GLY A 15 -7.28 -12.27 -0.39
CA GLY A 15 -6.95 -13.10 -1.54
C GLY A 15 -5.49 -12.99 -2.00
N GLY A 16 -5.13 -13.81 -2.98
CA GLY A 16 -3.78 -13.79 -3.56
C GLY A 16 -3.45 -12.51 -4.33
N ARG A 17 -4.47 -11.77 -4.80
CA ARG A 17 -4.28 -10.51 -5.54
C ARG A 17 -3.84 -9.40 -4.60
N GLU A 18 -4.42 -9.37 -3.42
CA GLU A 18 -4.14 -8.43 -2.35
C GLU A 18 -2.73 -8.65 -1.82
N HIS A 19 -2.30 -9.91 -1.68
CA HIS A 19 -0.91 -10.23 -1.36
C HIS A 19 0.07 -9.71 -2.43
N ALA A 20 -0.24 -9.89 -3.72
CA ALA A 20 0.61 -9.39 -4.80
C ALA A 20 0.66 -7.85 -4.85
N LEU A 21 -0.47 -7.19 -4.61
CA LEU A 21 -0.55 -5.73 -4.51
C LEU A 21 0.22 -5.21 -3.31
N ALA A 22 0.06 -5.82 -2.13
CA ALA A 22 0.82 -5.49 -0.93
C ALA A 22 2.33 -5.64 -1.18
N TRP A 23 2.76 -6.73 -1.84
CA TRP A 23 4.17 -6.94 -2.20
C TRP A 23 4.74 -5.86 -3.11
N LYS A 24 3.92 -5.32 -4.03
CA LYS A 24 4.34 -4.19 -4.88
C LYS A 24 4.30 -2.85 -4.15
N LEU A 25 3.29 -2.62 -3.32
CA LEU A 25 3.13 -1.38 -2.56
C LEU A 25 4.29 -1.15 -1.58
N THR A 26 4.77 -2.21 -0.92
CA THR A 26 5.91 -2.13 0.01
C THR A 26 7.23 -1.71 -0.64
N GLN A 27 7.33 -1.75 -1.97
CA GLN A 27 8.52 -1.32 -2.71
C GLN A 27 8.52 0.19 -2.99
N SER A 28 7.41 0.89 -2.73
CA SER A 28 7.30 2.33 -3.01
C SER A 28 8.00 3.16 -1.92
N PRO A 29 8.88 4.11 -2.29
CA PRO A 29 9.53 5.00 -1.31
C PRO A 29 8.55 5.99 -0.66
N ARG A 30 7.35 6.14 -1.23
CA ARG A 30 6.29 7.02 -0.72
C ARG A 30 5.30 6.28 0.18
N LEU A 31 5.50 4.98 0.45
CA LEU A 31 4.62 4.25 1.35
C LEU A 31 4.85 4.72 2.80
N GLY A 32 3.75 5.13 3.43
CA GLY A 32 3.65 5.30 4.87
C GLY A 32 3.30 3.96 5.50
N ARG A 33 2.13 3.88 6.13
CA ARG A 33 1.61 2.67 6.77
C ARG A 33 0.71 1.89 5.80
N LEU A 34 0.92 0.58 5.73
CA LEU A 34 0.05 -0.36 5.01
C LEU A 34 -0.72 -1.20 6.02
N TRP A 35 -2.05 -1.26 5.87
CA TRP A 35 -2.93 -2.16 6.61
C TRP A 35 -3.57 -3.17 5.66
N LEU A 36 -3.81 -4.37 6.17
CA LEU A 36 -4.49 -5.47 5.49
C LEU A 36 -5.71 -5.84 6.34
N ASP A 37 -6.87 -5.94 5.70
CA ASP A 37 -8.16 -6.37 6.29
C ASP A 37 -8.68 -7.58 5.51
#